data_AF-A0A0S8GB66-F1
#
_entry.id   AF-A0A0S8GB66-F1
#
_cell.length_a   1.000
_cell.length_b   1.000
_cell.length_c   1.000
_cell.angle_alpha   90.00
_cell.angle_beta   90.00
_cell.angle_gamma   90.00
#
_symmetry.space_group_name_H-M   'P 1'
#
loop_
_entity.id
_entity.type
_entity.pdbx_description
1 polymer ?
#
loop_
_entity_poly.entity_id
_entity_poly.type
_entity_poly.pdbx_seq_one_letter_code
_entity_poly.pdbx_strand_id
1 'polypeptide(L)'
;MRRLLAMALASLLALSALLWVLLRPSTSPPAEQFDVAQALGDAPSQGFARATKTRAFRFPADHGPHPGYRNEWWYFTGNLTT
;
A
#
# COMPACT_ATOMS: atom_id res chain seq x y z
N MET A 1 13.35 -29.58 50.07
CA MET A 1 12.37 -28.49 49.88
C MET A 1 12.94 -27.30 49.09
N ARG A 2 14.05 -26.65 49.50
CA ARG A 2 14.63 -25.47 48.79
C ARG A 2 15.00 -25.73 47.31
N ARG A 3 15.57 -26.89 46.98
CA ARG A 3 15.94 -27.26 45.59
C ARG A 3 14.72 -27.47 44.69
N LEU A 4 13.66 -28.08 45.22
CA LEU A 4 12.39 -28.28 44.49
C LEU A 4 11.70 -26.94 44.19
N LEU A 5 11.72 -26.02 45.16
CA LEU A 5 11.19 -24.67 44.99
C LEU A 5 11.95 -23.88 43.90
N ALA A 6 13.28 -24.00 43.87
CA ALA A 6 14.11 -23.35 42.85
C ALA A 6 13.85 -23.90 41.44
N MET A 7 13.67 -25.22 41.29
CA MET A 7 13.34 -25.82 39.99
C MET A 7 11.94 -25.43 39.52
N ALA A 8 10.95 -25.40 40.41
CA ALA A 8 9.60 -24.95 40.07
C ALA A 8 9.57 -23.49 39.58
N LEU A 9 10.34 -22.61 40.23
CA LEU A 9 10.46 -21.21 39.84
C LEU A 9 11.14 -21.05 38.46
N ALA A 10 12.21 -21.80 38.21
CA ALA A 10 12.90 -21.79 36.92
C ALA A 10 12.00 -22.26 35.78
N SER A 11 11.22 -23.33 36.00
CA SER A 11 10.24 -23.82 35.02
C SER A 11 9.12 -22.81 34.76
N LEU A 12 8.64 -22.11 35.80
CA LEU A 12 7.61 -21.08 35.66
C LEU A 12 8.11 -19.90 34.83
N LEU A 13 9.36 -19.49 35.04
CA LEU A 13 10.02 -18.42 34.27
C LEU A 13 10.27 -18.83 32.81
N ALA A 14 10.68 -20.08 32.58
CA ALA A 14 10.85 -20.59 31.22
C ALA A 14 9.50 -20.65 30.48
N LEU A 15 8.44 -21.08 31.16
CA LEU A 15 7.10 -21.16 30.59
C LEU A 15 6.50 -19.77 30.34
N SER A 16 6.71 -18.80 31.23
CA SER A 16 6.24 -17.43 31.04
C SER A 16 6.98 -16.74 29.89
N ALA A 17 8.29 -16.96 29.75
CA ALA A 17 9.07 -16.48 28.62
C ALA A 17 8.61 -17.11 27.31
N LEU A 18 8.37 -18.43 27.30
CA LEU A 18 7.85 -19.13 26.13
C LEU A 18 6.46 -18.65 25.75
N LEU A 19 5.57 -18.48 26.73
CA LEU A 19 4.25 -17.91 26.49
C LEU A 19 4.40 -16.51 25.91
N TRP A 20 5.25 -15.67 26.50
CA TRP A 20 5.58 -14.34 25.98
C TRP A 20 6.09 -14.37 24.54
N VAL A 21 6.78 -15.43 24.12
CA VAL A 21 7.21 -15.61 22.73
C VAL A 21 6.05 -15.96 21.81
N LEU A 22 5.17 -16.85 22.25
CA LEU A 22 4.10 -17.44 21.43
C LEU A 22 2.91 -16.50 21.23
N LEU A 23 2.66 -15.57 22.14
CA LEU A 23 1.55 -14.61 22.06
C LEU A 23 1.96 -13.20 21.59
N ARG A 24 3.20 -12.98 21.15
CA ARG A 24 3.60 -11.65 20.65
C ARG A 24 2.71 -11.30 19.44
N PRO A 25 2.05 -10.14 19.42
CA PRO A 25 1.34 -9.71 18.22
C PRO A 25 2.35 -9.63 17.07
N SER A 26 2.05 -10.33 15.98
CA SER A 26 2.83 -10.21 14.75
C SER A 26 2.71 -8.77 14.26
N THR A 27 3.75 -7.99 14.47
CA THR A 27 3.88 -6.68 13.83
C THR A 27 4.12 -6.98 12.36
N SER A 28 3.04 -7.01 11.59
CA SER A 28 3.20 -6.91 10.14
C SER A 28 3.91 -5.58 9.90
N PRO A 29 4.97 -5.52 9.06
CA PRO A 29 5.45 -4.23 8.59
C PRO A 29 4.23 -3.46 8.06
N PRO A 30 4.19 -2.13 8.24
CA PRO A 30 3.13 -1.33 7.63
C PRO A 30 3.00 -1.79 6.18
N ALA A 31 1.80 -2.15 5.75
CA ALA A 31 1.56 -2.50 4.35
C ALA A 31 2.21 -1.42 3.51
N GLU A 32 3.08 -1.80 2.57
CA GLU A 32 3.77 -0.86 1.71
C GLU A 32 2.72 0.03 1.05
N GLN A 33 2.62 1.27 1.52
CA GLN A 33 1.64 2.20 1.01
C GLN A 33 2.13 2.59 -0.38
N PHE A 34 1.43 2.11 -1.40
CA PHE A 34 1.72 2.50 -2.77
C PHE A 34 1.33 3.96 -2.95
N ASP A 35 2.33 4.84 -3.01
CA ASP A 35 2.11 6.23 -3.33
C ASP A 35 1.82 6.37 -4.82
N VAL A 36 0.53 6.52 -5.12
CA VAL A 36 0.03 6.75 -6.48
C VAL A 36 0.59 8.05 -7.06
N ALA A 37 0.77 9.08 -6.26
CA ALA A 37 1.34 10.34 -6.73
C ALA A 37 2.80 10.15 -7.16
N GLN A 38 3.59 9.41 -6.37
CA GLN A 38 4.97 9.07 -6.71
C GLN A 38 5.05 8.22 -7.99
N ALA A 39 4.22 7.18 -8.09
CA ALA A 39 4.19 6.28 -9.24
C ALA A 39 3.83 6.97 -10.56
N LEU A 40 3.00 8.02 -10.50
CA LEU A 40 2.52 8.73 -11.66
C LEU A 40 3.27 10.03 -11.96
N GLY A 41 3.91 10.63 -10.95
CA GLY A 41 4.50 11.96 -10.99
C GLY A 41 6.00 12.01 -11.24
N ASP A 42 6.77 11.04 -10.72
CA ASP A 42 8.23 11.19 -10.59
C ASP A 42 9.04 10.59 -11.75
N ALA A 43 8.40 9.90 -12.70
CA ALA A 43 9.10 9.28 -13.81
C ALA A 43 9.46 10.30 -14.92
N PRO A 44 10.68 10.25 -15.49
CA PRO A 44 11.06 11.06 -16.63
C PRO A 44 10.07 10.88 -17.80
N SER A 45 9.50 11.98 -18.29
CA SER A 45 8.52 11.99 -19.38
C SER A 45 9.16 11.91 -20.78
N GLN A 46 10.30 11.22 -20.95
CA GLN A 46 10.97 11.15 -22.25
C GLN A 46 10.03 10.54 -23.29
N GLY A 47 9.81 11.25 -24.40
CA GLY A 47 8.90 10.82 -25.47
C GLY A 47 7.42 11.15 -25.26
N PHE A 48 7.01 11.69 -24.10
CA PHE A 48 5.63 12.09 -23.82
C PHE A 48 5.48 13.61 -23.66
N ALA A 49 4.35 14.14 -24.10
CA ALA A 49 3.96 15.52 -23.92
C ALA A 49 3.69 15.85 -22.45
N ARG A 50 3.98 17.10 -22.05
CA ARG A 50 3.59 17.66 -20.76
C ARG A 50 2.39 18.59 -20.91
N ALA A 51 1.43 18.49 -19.99
CA ALA A 51 0.25 19.35 -19.94
C ALA A 51 0.53 20.69 -19.24
N THR A 52 1.45 21.50 -19.78
CA THR A 52 1.89 22.78 -19.16
C THR A 52 1.07 24.00 -19.54
N LYS A 53 0.17 23.86 -20.53
CA LYS A 53 -0.66 24.94 -21.04
C LYS A 53 -2.08 24.46 -21.28
N THR A 54 -3.02 25.40 -21.23
CA THR A 54 -4.41 25.16 -21.62
C THR A 54 -4.48 24.80 -23.11
N ARG A 55 -5.33 23.82 -23.43
CA ARG A 55 -5.65 23.37 -24.78
C ARG A 55 -7.16 23.39 -24.96
N ALA A 56 -7.63 23.79 -26.13
CA ALA A 56 -9.04 23.63 -26.51
C ALA A 56 -9.32 22.14 -26.83
N PHE A 57 -10.34 21.58 -26.20
CA PHE A 57 -10.82 20.23 -26.51
C PHE A 57 -11.74 20.25 -27.73
N ARG A 58 -11.65 19.22 -28.57
CA ARG A 58 -12.47 19.03 -29.77
C ARG A 58 -13.16 17.68 -29.71
N PHE A 59 -14.46 17.70 -29.54
CA PHE A 59 -15.28 16.50 -29.51
C PHE A 59 -15.89 16.25 -30.90
N PRO A 60 -16.01 14.97 -31.34
CA PRO A 60 -15.80 13.75 -30.55
C PRO A 60 -14.36 13.23 -30.49
N ALA A 61 -13.42 13.86 -31.19
CA ALA A 61 -12.03 13.38 -31.30
C ALA A 61 -11.36 13.16 -29.93
N ASP A 62 -11.63 14.03 -28.96
CA ASP A 62 -11.04 13.98 -27.62
C ASP A 62 -11.81 13.07 -26.63
N HIS A 63 -12.77 12.27 -27.08
CA HIS A 63 -13.29 11.15 -26.28
C HIS A 63 -12.34 9.95 -26.25
N GLY A 64 -11.51 9.81 -27.29
CA GLY A 64 -10.61 8.69 -27.47
C GLY A 64 -9.34 8.80 -26.63
N PRO A 65 -8.45 7.80 -26.74
CA PRO A 65 -7.16 7.83 -26.07
C PRO A 65 -6.29 8.98 -26.56
N HIS A 66 -5.35 9.38 -25.70
CA HIS A 66 -4.37 10.43 -25.93
C HIS A 66 -2.93 9.84 -25.87
N PRO A 67 -2.46 9.11 -26.91
CA PRO A 67 -1.16 8.41 -26.89
C PRO A 67 0.07 9.31 -26.70
N GLY A 68 -0.10 10.62 -26.89
CA GLY A 68 0.96 11.60 -26.66
C GLY A 68 1.27 11.86 -25.18
N TYR A 69 0.44 11.39 -24.25
CA TYR A 69 0.63 11.58 -22.81
C TYR A 69 0.94 10.25 -22.12
N ARG A 70 1.78 10.31 -21.09
CA ARG A 70 2.28 9.11 -20.39
C ARG A 70 1.17 8.39 -19.61
N ASN A 71 0.32 9.16 -18.92
CA ASN A 71 -0.71 8.64 -18.05
C ASN A 71 -2.07 9.11 -18.57
N GLU A 72 -3.04 8.22 -18.63
CA GLU A 72 -4.43 8.50 -19.01
C GLU A 72 -5.37 7.69 -18.12
N TRP A 73 -6.51 8.28 -17.77
CA TRP A 73 -7.44 7.73 -16.80
C TRP A 73 -8.85 7.71 -17.37
N TRP A 74 -9.50 6.54 -17.30
CA TRP A 74 -10.93 6.42 -17.50
C TRP A 74 -11.55 6.00 -16.18
N TYR A 75 -12.36 6.88 -15.61
CA TYR A 75 -13.05 6.64 -14.35
C TYR A 75 -14.55 6.69 -14.58
N PHE A 76 -15.21 5.55 -14.34
CA PHE A 76 -16.65 5.41 -14.47
C PHE A 76 -17.23 4.95 -13.14
N THR A 77 -18.24 5.65 -12.66
CA THR A 77 -18.96 5.34 -11.43
C THR A 77 -20.46 5.33 -11.69
N GLY A 78 -21.19 4.45 -11.02
CA GLY A 78 -22.63 4.35 -11.15
C GLY A 78 -23.25 3.55 -10.01
N ASN A 79 -24.43 3.97 -9.56
CA ASN A 79 -25.26 3.20 -8.64
C ASN A 79 -26.34 2.49 -9.46
N LEU A 80 -26.57 1.21 -9.18
CA LEU A 80 -27.57 0.41 -9.87
C LEU A 80 -28.76 0.17 -8.94
N THR A 81 -29.98 0.24 -9.51
CA THR A 81 -31.23 -0.14 -8.85
C THR A 81 -32.05 -0.98 -9.82
N THR A 82 -32.85 -1.89 -9.28
CA THR A 82 -33.66 -2.84 -10.05
C THR A 82 -35.09 -2.36 -10.20
#